data_AF-A0A7R9W6L9-F1
#
_entry.id   AF-A0A7R9W6L9-F1
#
_cell.length_a   1.000
_cell.length_b   1.000
_cell.length_c   1.000
_cell.angle_alpha   90.00
_cell.angle_beta   90.00
_cell.angle_gamma   90.00
#
_symmetry.space_group_name_H-M   'P 1'
#
loop_
_entity.id
_entity.type
_entity.pdbx_description
1 polymer ?
#
loop_
_entity_poly.entity_id
_entity_poly.type
_entity_poly.pdbx_seq_one_letter_code
_entity_poly.pdbx_strand_id
1 'polypeptide(L)'
;MARQRSGSASFDLSEISRHAIRPRQLHTFSVHYSAANRWVATINVSDRHADEVLGFPGRHTCFSFTFESEFEAKRFAKSYAPPRMVPVSSNDAFPCCFMCKVRFPRKSTGSSSRRFLFQNCRNCGVAVCRSCCVAWSQRMIPKTYLMNESPHSVRVCKSCDWLGNAFCIALLRGRLDDAKALHATGNVNLRSTYPDIRGEAMFPVHCAVIGGNLDILRWLVDTHGCPIRVERTSAVQQLNQQSQQQYKFVMTSNGRSVLDVALAGK
;
A
#
# COMPACT_ATOMS: atom_id res chain seq x y z
N MET A 1 -11.95 7.74 -19.13
CA MET A 1 -10.99 7.98 -20.22
C MET A 1 -9.57 8.04 -19.64
N ALA A 2 -8.92 6.89 -19.48
CA ALA A 2 -7.52 6.82 -19.12
C ALA A 2 -6.69 6.94 -20.40
N ARG A 3 -5.80 7.93 -20.47
CA ARG A 3 -4.93 8.14 -21.62
C ARG A 3 -3.93 6.98 -21.70
N GLN A 4 -4.04 6.16 -22.75
CA GLN A 4 -2.89 5.41 -23.25
C GLN A 4 -1.79 6.43 -23.57
N ARG A 5 -0.73 6.45 -22.78
CA ARG A 5 0.53 7.09 -23.17
C ARG A 5 1.38 6.02 -23.84
N SER A 6 1.14 5.82 -25.13
CA SER A 6 2.03 5.12 -26.06
C SER A 6 3.22 6.00 -26.46
N GLY A 7 3.89 6.58 -25.46
CA GLY A 7 5.22 7.16 -25.60
C GLY A 7 6.14 6.39 -24.67
N SER A 8 7.42 6.28 -25.02
CA SER A 8 8.46 5.78 -24.12
C SER A 8 8.50 6.67 -22.87
N ALA A 9 7.61 6.43 -21.91
CA ALA A 9 7.53 7.18 -20.66
C ALA A 9 8.74 6.78 -19.82
N SER A 10 9.88 7.37 -20.13
CA SER A 10 11.01 7.43 -19.22
C SER A 10 10.55 8.24 -18.03
N PHE A 11 10.82 7.75 -16.83
CA PHE A 11 10.78 8.57 -15.63
C PHE A 11 12.23 8.86 -15.28
N ASP A 12 12.49 10.08 -14.84
CA ASP A 12 13.79 10.45 -14.30
C ASP A 12 13.66 10.57 -12.77
N LEU A 13 14.50 9.82 -12.05
CA LEU A 13 14.54 9.87 -10.59
C LEU A 13 14.94 11.25 -10.05
N SER A 14 15.57 12.09 -10.87
CA SER A 14 15.92 13.47 -10.54
C SER A 14 14.69 14.40 -10.47
N GLU A 15 13.59 14.05 -11.13
CA GLU A 15 12.37 14.88 -11.19
C GLU A 15 11.63 14.96 -9.84
N ILE A 16 11.87 14.02 -8.92
CA ILE A 16 11.26 14.07 -7.59
C ILE A 16 12.16 14.82 -6.61
N SER A 17 11.71 16.00 -6.19
CA SER A 17 12.33 16.66 -5.04
C SER A 17 12.24 15.74 -3.82
N ARG A 18 13.39 15.38 -3.23
CA ARG A 18 13.44 14.55 -2.01
C ARG A 18 12.61 15.16 -0.86
N HIS A 19 12.49 16.49 -0.84
CA HIS A 19 11.66 17.22 0.14
C HIS A 19 10.15 17.04 -0.05
N ALA A 20 9.72 16.48 -1.19
CA ALA A 20 8.33 16.14 -1.47
C ALA A 20 7.97 14.69 -1.08
N ILE A 21 8.94 13.89 -0.61
CA ILE A 21 8.71 12.52 -0.15
C ILE A 21 8.77 12.49 1.38
N ARG A 22 7.69 12.02 2.01
CA ARG A 22 7.71 11.61 3.42
C ARG A 22 7.64 10.09 3.50
N PRO A 23 8.68 9.41 4.00
CA PRO A 23 8.60 7.98 4.30
C PRO A 23 7.44 7.69 5.24
N ARG A 24 6.65 6.65 4.95
CA ARG A 24 5.53 6.24 5.79
C ARG A 24 6.01 5.85 7.19
N GLN A 25 5.41 6.46 8.20
CA GLN A 25 5.51 5.99 9.59
C GLN A 25 4.36 5.02 9.80
N LEU A 26 4.66 3.77 10.13
CA LEU A 26 3.65 2.72 10.22
C LEU A 26 3.04 2.67 11.62
N HIS A 27 1.79 2.21 11.68
CA HIS A 27 1.20 1.71 12.90
C HIS A 27 2.03 0.55 13.48
N THR A 28 1.96 0.36 14.79
CA THR A 28 2.71 -0.70 15.45
C THR A 28 2.20 -2.07 15.01
N PHE A 29 3.15 -2.97 14.82
CA PHE A 29 2.88 -4.37 14.56
C PHE A 29 3.86 -5.22 15.37
N SER A 30 3.46 -6.43 15.69
CA SER A 30 4.29 -7.41 16.38
C SER A 30 4.25 -8.75 15.65
N VAL A 31 5.30 -9.53 15.82
CA VAL A 31 5.39 -10.91 15.36
C VAL A 31 5.84 -11.75 16.54
N HIS A 32 5.11 -12.82 16.84
CA HIS A 32 5.43 -13.75 17.92
C HIS A 32 5.12 -15.17 17.50
N TYR A 33 5.79 -16.13 18.13
CA TYR A 33 5.53 -17.55 17.92
C TYR A 33 4.43 -18.01 18.88
N SER A 34 3.37 -18.62 18.35
CA SER A 34 2.21 -19.04 19.14
C SER A 34 2.33 -20.48 19.64
N ALA A 35 1.57 -20.83 20.68
CA ALA A 35 1.47 -22.19 21.20
C ALA A 35 0.94 -23.20 20.16
N ALA A 36 0.29 -22.72 19.09
CA ALA A 36 -0.19 -23.54 17.97
C ALA A 36 0.90 -23.84 16.92
N ASN A 37 2.19 -23.64 17.24
CA ASN A 37 3.32 -23.83 16.34
C ASN A 37 3.23 -23.03 15.03
N ARG A 38 2.71 -21.80 15.12
CA ARG A 38 2.58 -20.87 13.99
C ARG A 38 3.12 -19.51 14.39
N TRP A 39 3.70 -18.79 13.43
CA TRP A 39 4.05 -17.38 13.60
C TRP A 39 2.81 -16.51 13.45
N VAL A 40 2.56 -15.62 14.40
CA VAL A 40 1.41 -14.72 14.40
C VAL A 40 1.90 -13.29 14.20
N ALA A 41 1.41 -12.64 13.14
CA ALA A 41 1.58 -11.21 12.92
C ALA A 41 0.33 -10.48 13.40
N THR A 42 0.52 -9.47 14.25
CA THR A 42 -0.53 -8.64 14.81
C THR A 42 -0.31 -7.19 14.39
N ILE A 43 -1.32 -6.54 13.82
CA ILE A 43 -1.28 -5.14 13.38
C ILE A 43 -2.27 -4.32 14.20
N ASN A 44 -1.77 -3.30 14.91
CA ASN A 44 -2.58 -2.44 15.76
C ASN A 44 -3.00 -1.17 15.00
N VAL A 45 -4.27 -1.06 14.65
CA VAL A 45 -4.79 0.03 13.81
C VAL A 45 -5.45 1.13 14.65
N SER A 46 -5.55 0.96 15.96
CA SER A 46 -6.03 2.02 16.87
C SER A 46 -5.04 3.18 16.92
N ASP A 47 -5.47 4.36 16.51
CA ASP A 47 -4.75 5.62 16.73
C ASP A 47 -5.38 6.28 17.97
N ARG A 48 -4.87 5.97 19.17
CA ARG A 48 -5.42 6.51 20.44
C ARG A 48 -5.58 8.03 20.43
N HIS A 49 -4.72 8.75 19.69
CA HIS A 49 -4.81 10.19 19.52
C HIS A 49 -5.91 10.67 18.56
N ALA A 50 -6.32 9.87 17.57
CA ALA A 50 -7.45 10.22 16.70
C ALA A 50 -8.79 10.00 17.41
N ASP A 51 -8.87 8.96 18.24
CA ASP A 51 -10.08 8.61 19.01
C ASP A 51 -10.40 9.66 20.08
N GLU A 52 -9.38 10.19 20.78
CA GLU A 52 -9.55 11.27 21.78
C GLU A 52 -10.03 12.59 21.16
N VAL A 53 -9.55 12.95 19.97
CA VAL A 53 -9.92 14.23 19.30
C VAL A 53 -11.29 14.16 18.62
N LEU A 54 -11.76 12.96 18.25
CA LEU A 54 -13.01 12.77 17.50
C LEU A 54 -14.17 12.21 18.34
N GLY A 55 -13.94 11.83 19.60
CA GLY A 55 -15.00 11.42 20.53
C GLY A 55 -15.65 10.08 20.19
N PHE A 56 -14.94 9.20 19.49
CA PHE A 56 -15.43 7.85 19.20
C PHE A 56 -14.88 6.86 20.24
N PRO A 57 -15.73 6.04 20.91
CA PRO A 57 -15.28 5.11 21.93
C PRO A 57 -14.46 3.96 21.31
N GLY A 58 -13.14 4.05 21.43
CA GLY A 58 -12.24 3.00 21.94
C GLY A 58 -12.29 1.59 21.35
N ARG A 59 -12.67 1.39 20.08
CA ARG A 59 -12.50 0.07 19.44
C ARG A 59 -11.04 -0.10 19.01
N HIS A 60 -10.27 -0.75 19.87
CA HIS A 60 -8.95 -1.28 19.52
C HIS A 60 -9.08 -2.25 18.33
N THR A 61 -8.93 -1.72 17.12
CA THR A 61 -9.00 -2.54 15.92
C THR A 61 -7.63 -3.18 15.72
N CYS A 62 -7.57 -4.48 15.96
CA CYS A 62 -6.38 -5.29 15.83
C CYS A 62 -6.65 -6.39 14.81
N PHE A 63 -5.72 -6.59 13.88
CA PHE A 63 -5.77 -7.68 12.91
C PHE A 63 -4.66 -8.68 13.20
N SER A 64 -5.01 -9.97 13.29
CA SER A 64 -4.06 -11.06 13.51
C SER A 64 -4.08 -12.04 12.35
N PHE A 65 -2.89 -12.46 11.92
CA PHE A 65 -2.68 -13.37 10.79
C PHE A 65 -1.62 -14.41 11.15
N THR A 66 -1.79 -15.64 10.70
CA THR A 66 -0.88 -16.76 10.96
C THR A 66 -0.01 -17.08 9.75
N PHE A 67 1.24 -17.47 9.99
CA PHE A 67 2.24 -17.82 8.97
C PHE A 67 3.10 -19.00 9.43
N GLU A 68 3.77 -19.62 8.47
CA GLU A 68 4.67 -20.77 8.72
C GLU A 68 6.07 -20.33 9.08
N SER A 69 6.50 -19.15 8.63
CA SER A 69 7.82 -18.61 8.91
C SER A 69 7.75 -17.23 9.55
N GLU A 70 8.73 -16.95 10.42
CA GLU A 70 8.90 -15.62 11.01
C GLU A 70 9.15 -14.56 9.93
N PHE A 71 9.94 -14.95 8.91
CA PHE A 71 10.29 -14.09 7.79
C PHE A 71 9.03 -13.59 7.08
N GLU A 72 8.12 -14.49 6.71
CA GLU A 72 6.88 -14.12 6.04
C GLU A 72 5.99 -13.26 6.94
N ALA A 73 5.85 -13.63 8.21
CA ALA A 73 5.07 -12.85 9.19
C ALA A 73 5.59 -11.41 9.32
N LYS A 74 6.91 -11.21 9.45
CA LYS A 74 7.53 -9.87 9.53
C LYS A 74 7.30 -9.06 8.26
N ARG A 75 7.47 -9.67 7.08
CA ARG A 75 7.27 -8.99 5.78
C ARG A 75 5.80 -8.64 5.53
N PHE A 76 4.88 -9.53 5.91
CA PHE A 76 3.45 -9.29 5.87
C PHE A 76 3.08 -8.13 6.79
N ALA A 77 3.44 -8.22 8.07
CA ALA A 77 3.10 -7.22 9.09
C ALA A 77 3.56 -5.82 8.67
N LYS A 78 4.81 -5.69 8.21
CA LYS A 78 5.37 -4.43 7.71
C LYS A 78 4.64 -3.90 6.48
N SER A 79 4.21 -4.76 5.57
CA SER A 79 3.53 -4.36 4.32
C SER A 79 2.07 -3.97 4.56
N TYR A 80 1.41 -4.62 5.51
CA TYR A 80 -0.01 -4.41 5.81
C TYR A 80 -0.25 -3.46 6.98
N ALA A 81 0.76 -3.08 7.75
CA ALA A 81 0.61 -2.02 8.74
C ALA A 81 0.26 -0.69 8.04
N PRO A 82 -0.86 -0.03 8.39
CA PRO A 82 -1.24 1.23 7.78
C PRO A 82 -0.28 2.37 8.16
N PRO A 83 -0.15 3.41 7.33
CA PRO A 83 0.56 4.61 7.72
C PRO A 83 -0.21 5.34 8.83
N ARG A 84 0.50 5.84 9.82
CA ARG A 84 -0.03 6.80 10.80
C ARG A 84 -0.39 8.08 10.06
N MET A 85 -1.62 8.54 10.26
CA MET A 85 -2.05 9.81 9.71
C MET A 85 -1.33 10.92 10.47
N VAL A 86 -0.76 11.88 9.75
CA VAL A 86 -0.06 13.00 10.39
C VAL A 86 -1.13 13.85 11.04
N PRO A 87 -1.13 13.97 12.38
CA PRO A 87 -2.09 14.81 13.05
C PRO A 87 -1.83 16.25 12.59
N VAL A 88 -2.92 16.89 12.20
CA VAL A 88 -2.95 18.32 12.01
C VAL A 88 -3.08 18.89 13.42
N SER A 89 -1.95 19.29 14.02
CA SER A 89 -1.91 19.82 15.38
C SER A 89 -2.89 20.99 15.52
N SER A 90 -3.69 20.98 16.58
CA SER A 90 -4.56 22.10 16.96
C SER A 90 -3.78 23.34 17.40
N ASN A 91 -2.51 23.18 17.79
CA ASN A 91 -1.63 24.27 18.22
C ASN A 91 -0.83 24.89 17.07
N ASP A 92 -0.77 24.24 15.90
CA ASP A 92 -0.21 24.88 14.71
C ASP A 92 -1.26 25.87 14.19
N ALA A 93 -0.91 27.16 14.21
CA ALA A 93 -1.82 28.24 13.86
C ALA A 93 -2.60 28.00 12.55
N PHE A 94 -1.97 27.31 11.57
CA PHE A 94 -2.61 26.81 10.35
C PHE A 94 -1.92 25.55 9.78
N PRO A 95 -2.62 24.41 9.64
CA PRO A 95 -2.09 23.26 8.91
C PRO A 95 -1.93 23.58 7.43
N CYS A 96 -0.83 23.12 6.84
CA CYS A 96 -0.47 23.37 5.46
C CYS A 96 -0.44 22.08 4.65
N CYS A 97 -0.69 22.18 3.35
CA CYS A 97 -0.49 21.06 2.43
C CYS A 97 0.98 20.63 2.44
N PHE A 98 1.24 19.35 2.67
CA PHE A 98 2.61 18.83 2.67
C PHE A 98 3.36 19.10 1.36
N MET A 99 2.66 19.05 0.22
CA MET A 99 3.23 19.21 -1.12
C MET A 99 3.44 20.68 -1.49
N CYS A 100 2.37 21.48 -1.57
CA CYS A 100 2.45 22.86 -2.07
C CYS A 100 2.57 23.93 -0.98
N LYS A 101 2.61 23.53 0.30
CA LYS A 101 2.69 24.41 1.48
C LYS A 101 1.56 25.43 1.64
N VAL A 102 0.55 25.42 0.77
CA VAL A 102 -0.66 26.24 0.89
C VAL A 102 -1.39 25.90 2.20
N ARG A 103 -1.73 26.94 2.96
CA ARG A 103 -2.52 26.82 4.20
C ARG A 103 -3.92 26.30 3.89
N PHE A 104 -4.40 25.36 4.70
CA PHE A 104 -5.79 24.95 4.60
C PHE A 104 -6.71 26.07 5.13
N PRO A 105 -7.81 26.39 4.45
CA PRO A 105 -8.72 27.44 4.92
C PRO A 105 -9.28 27.11 6.31
N ARG A 106 -9.30 28.10 7.22
CA ARG A 106 -10.11 28.03 8.43
C ARG A 106 -11.58 28.00 8.01
N LYS A 107 -12.35 27.03 8.51
CA LYS A 107 -13.81 27.11 8.38
C LYS A 107 -14.32 28.23 9.31
N SER A 108 -15.19 29.08 8.79
CA SER A 108 -16.03 29.95 9.62
C SER A 108 -16.90 29.09 10.53
N THR A 109 -17.11 29.56 11.76
CA THR A 109 -17.67 28.87 12.93
C THR A 109 -19.15 28.47 12.84
N GLY A 110 -19.73 28.29 11.64
CA GLY A 110 -21.19 28.18 11.45
C GLY A 110 -21.74 26.86 10.90
N SER A 111 -20.92 25.84 10.58
CA SER A 111 -21.42 24.59 10.01
C SER A 111 -21.01 23.37 10.82
N SER A 112 -22.00 22.65 11.33
CA SER A 112 -21.93 21.47 12.22
C SER A 112 -21.19 20.25 11.63
N SER A 113 -20.71 20.33 10.38
CA SER A 113 -19.89 19.29 9.75
C SER A 113 -18.41 19.69 9.72
N ARG A 114 -17.65 19.19 10.72
CA ARG A 114 -16.20 19.36 10.95
C ARG A 114 -15.27 18.79 9.86
N ARG A 115 -15.58 18.94 8.57
CA ARG A 115 -14.65 18.52 7.50
C ARG A 115 -13.62 19.61 7.25
N PHE A 116 -12.39 19.42 7.72
CA PHE A 116 -11.25 20.19 7.21
C PHE A 116 -11.12 19.99 5.68
N LEU A 117 -10.67 21.01 4.95
CA LEU A 117 -10.51 20.97 3.49
C LEU A 117 -9.25 20.22 3.01
N PHE A 118 -8.67 19.39 3.87
CA PHE A 118 -7.52 18.55 3.52
C PHE A 118 -7.94 17.09 3.34
N GLN A 119 -7.09 16.36 2.65
CA GLN A 119 -7.17 14.91 2.47
C GLN A 119 -5.91 14.29 3.05
N ASN A 120 -6.05 13.21 3.81
CA ASN A 120 -4.88 12.44 4.21
C ASN A 120 -4.51 11.46 3.09
N CYS A 121 -3.24 11.46 2.70
CA CYS A 121 -2.69 10.46 1.80
C CYS A 121 -2.80 9.09 2.45
N ARG A 122 -3.61 8.19 1.88
CA ARG A 122 -3.81 6.84 2.43
C ARG A 122 -2.56 5.95 2.35
N ASN A 123 -1.53 6.35 1.60
CA ASN A 123 -0.30 5.57 1.45
C ASN A 123 0.83 6.00 2.40
N CYS A 124 0.96 7.29 2.73
CA CYS A 124 2.03 7.80 3.61
C CYS A 124 1.57 8.69 4.78
N GLY A 125 0.27 8.96 4.90
CA GLY A 125 -0.33 9.65 6.04
C GLY A 125 -0.33 11.18 6.01
N VAL A 126 0.38 11.82 5.07
CA VAL A 126 0.46 13.30 5.02
C VAL A 126 -0.86 13.97 4.67
N ALA A 127 -1.11 15.15 5.25
CA ALA A 127 -2.21 16.03 4.86
C ALA A 127 -1.89 16.79 3.57
N VAL A 128 -2.78 16.73 2.58
CA VAL A 128 -2.64 17.39 1.27
C VAL A 128 -3.94 18.06 0.82
N CYS A 129 -3.82 19.12 0.02
CA CYS A 129 -4.98 19.76 -0.61
C CYS A 129 -5.49 18.93 -1.79
N ARG A 130 -6.69 19.25 -2.28
CA ARG A 130 -7.34 18.53 -3.39
C ARG A 130 -6.50 18.51 -4.67
N SER A 131 -5.77 19.58 -4.98
CA SER A 131 -4.92 19.68 -6.18
C SER A 131 -3.60 18.90 -6.06
N CYS A 132 -3.21 18.51 -4.85
CA CYS A 132 -1.99 17.75 -4.56
C CYS A 132 -2.24 16.26 -4.31
N CYS A 133 -3.46 15.77 -4.55
CA CYS A 133 -3.78 14.35 -4.47
C CYS A 133 -4.47 13.83 -5.73
N VAL A 134 -4.36 12.52 -5.91
CA VAL A 134 -5.01 11.73 -6.96
C VAL A 134 -5.90 10.67 -6.30
N ALA A 135 -6.78 10.06 -7.10
CA ALA A 135 -7.56 8.91 -6.66
C ALA A 135 -6.86 7.63 -7.12
N TRP A 136 -6.56 6.73 -6.19
CA TRP A 136 -6.11 5.37 -6.47
C TRP A 136 -7.28 4.41 -6.31
N SER A 137 -7.29 3.31 -7.07
CA SER A 137 -8.16 2.18 -6.74
C SER A 137 -7.80 1.62 -5.37
N GLN A 138 -8.78 1.18 -4.59
CA GLN A 138 -8.52 0.50 -3.31
C GLN A 138 -7.63 -0.75 -3.44
N ARG A 139 -7.51 -1.32 -4.64
CA ARG A 139 -6.62 -2.48 -4.92
C ARG A 139 -5.13 -2.14 -4.89
N MET A 140 -4.78 -0.84 -4.97
CA MET A 140 -3.39 -0.34 -4.96
C MET A 140 -2.79 -0.18 -3.56
N ILE A 141 -3.60 -0.40 -2.52
CA ILE A 141 -3.19 -0.35 -1.12
C ILE A 141 -3.63 -1.63 -0.40
N PRO A 142 -2.96 -2.02 0.69
CA PRO A 142 -3.43 -3.09 1.55
C PRO A 142 -4.82 -2.80 2.12
N LYS A 143 -5.68 -3.83 2.25
CA LYS A 143 -7.04 -3.67 2.81
C LYS A 143 -7.05 -3.09 4.23
N THR A 144 -6.03 -3.39 5.02
CA THR A 144 -5.81 -2.85 6.37
C THR A 144 -5.61 -1.33 6.40
N TYR A 145 -5.40 -0.67 5.26
CA TYR A 145 -5.32 0.79 5.15
C TYR A 145 -6.72 1.43 5.09
N LEU A 146 -7.77 0.64 4.91
CA LEU A 146 -9.17 1.06 4.80
C LEU A 146 -9.82 0.96 6.19
N MET A 147 -9.73 2.02 6.99
CA MET A 147 -10.08 1.95 8.41
C MET A 147 -11.57 1.83 8.72
N ASN A 148 -12.50 2.30 7.86
CA ASN A 148 -13.94 2.30 8.23
C ASN A 148 -14.96 2.14 7.09
N GLU A 149 -14.56 2.21 5.82
CA GLU A 149 -15.41 1.90 4.65
C GLU A 149 -14.51 1.41 3.52
N SER A 150 -15.04 0.66 2.56
CA SER A 150 -14.34 0.20 1.35
C SER A 150 -14.70 1.10 0.17
N PRO A 151 -14.22 2.36 0.12
CA PRO A 151 -14.51 3.22 -1.01
C PRO A 151 -13.90 2.60 -2.27
N HIS A 152 -14.56 2.74 -3.41
CA HIS A 152 -14.01 2.30 -4.69
C HIS A 152 -12.65 2.95 -5.01
N SER A 153 -12.36 4.11 -4.39
CA SER A 153 -11.09 4.81 -4.51
C SER A 153 -10.61 5.46 -3.21
N VAL A 154 -9.30 5.68 -3.10
CA VAL A 154 -8.65 6.35 -1.98
C VAL A 154 -7.82 7.54 -2.44
N ARG A 155 -7.67 8.55 -1.58
CA ARG A 155 -6.84 9.73 -1.87
C ARG A 155 -5.38 9.46 -1.53
N VAL A 156 -4.49 9.73 -2.48
CA VAL A 156 -3.04 9.57 -2.34
C VAL A 156 -2.34 10.82 -2.85
N CYS A 157 -1.27 11.26 -2.20
CA CYS A 157 -0.52 12.45 -2.64
C CYS A 157 0.21 12.19 -3.96
N LYS A 158 0.46 13.26 -4.73
CA LYS A 158 1.18 13.17 -6.02
C LYS A 158 2.58 12.54 -5.91
N SER A 159 3.26 12.67 -4.78
CA SER A 159 4.54 12.01 -4.54
C SER A 159 4.40 10.48 -4.49
N CYS A 160 3.47 9.95 -3.70
CA CYS A 160 3.18 8.52 -3.65
C CYS A 160 2.66 7.98 -5.00
N ASP A 161 1.86 8.77 -5.71
CA ASP A 161 1.39 8.45 -7.06
C ASP A 161 2.56 8.25 -8.03
N TRP A 162 3.46 9.24 -8.09
CA TRP A 162 4.65 9.16 -8.92
C TRP A 162 5.54 7.98 -8.54
N LEU A 163 5.80 7.75 -7.25
CA LEU A 163 6.62 6.62 -6.77
C LEU A 163 6.02 5.26 -7.16
N GLY A 164 4.70 5.11 -7.02
CA GLY A 164 4.00 3.88 -7.43
C GLY A 164 4.11 3.61 -8.93
N ASN A 165 3.89 4.64 -9.74
CA ASN A 165 3.97 4.55 -11.21
C ASN A 165 5.41 4.32 -11.69
N ALA A 166 6.38 5.07 -11.15
CA ALA A 166 7.80 4.90 -11.47
C ALA A 166 8.28 3.50 -11.12
N PHE A 167 7.90 2.97 -9.95
CA PHE A 167 8.29 1.61 -9.57
C PHE A 167 7.67 0.58 -10.50
N CYS A 168 6.38 0.71 -10.85
CA CYS A 168 5.75 -0.17 -11.84
C CYS A 168 6.50 -0.16 -13.18
N ILE A 169 6.87 1.02 -13.70
CA ILE A 169 7.65 1.15 -14.94
C ILE A 169 9.05 0.54 -14.78
N ALA A 170 9.70 0.66 -13.62
CA ALA A 170 10.99 0.04 -13.36
C ALA A 170 10.91 -1.49 -13.46
N LEU A 171 9.86 -2.08 -12.87
CA LEU A 171 9.60 -3.52 -12.95
C LEU A 171 9.34 -3.97 -14.39
N LEU A 172 8.46 -3.28 -15.11
CA LEU A 172 8.08 -3.60 -16.49
C LEU A 172 9.24 -3.46 -17.49
N ARG A 173 10.30 -2.73 -17.13
CA ARG A 173 11.51 -2.52 -17.94
C ARG A 173 12.72 -3.31 -17.45
N GLY A 174 12.58 -4.11 -16.40
CA GLY A 174 13.71 -4.88 -15.88
C GLY A 174 14.82 -4.02 -15.25
N ARG A 175 14.52 -2.81 -14.75
CA ARG A 175 15.50 -1.89 -14.14
C ARG A 175 15.66 -2.13 -12.65
N LEU A 176 16.58 -3.02 -12.27
CA LEU A 176 16.76 -3.47 -10.87
C LEU A 176 17.17 -2.35 -9.92
N ASP A 177 18.16 -1.53 -10.30
CA ASP A 177 18.70 -0.48 -9.43
C ASP A 177 17.66 0.62 -9.18
N ASP A 178 16.92 1.01 -10.22
CA ASP A 178 15.79 1.93 -10.10
C ASP A 178 14.70 1.38 -9.18
N ALA A 179 14.34 0.10 -9.32
CA ALA A 179 13.35 -0.54 -8.46
C ALA A 179 13.81 -0.52 -6.99
N LYS A 180 15.08 -0.85 -6.72
CA LYS A 180 15.66 -0.79 -5.37
C LYS A 180 15.66 0.63 -4.81
N ALA A 181 16.10 1.61 -5.60
CA ALA A 181 16.14 3.02 -5.21
C ALA A 181 14.75 3.58 -4.87
N LEU A 182 13.75 3.29 -5.73
CA LEU A 182 12.36 3.69 -5.51
C LEU A 182 11.77 3.00 -4.27
N HIS A 183 12.02 1.71 -4.06
CA HIS A 183 11.56 1.02 -2.87
C HIS A 183 12.20 1.56 -1.59
N ALA A 184 13.47 1.96 -1.63
CA ALA A 184 14.20 2.54 -0.49
C ALA A 184 13.56 3.84 0.02
N THR A 185 12.78 4.56 -0.80
CA THR A 185 12.00 5.74 -0.37
C THR A 185 10.93 5.42 0.69
N GLY A 186 10.54 4.14 0.82
CA GLY A 186 9.60 3.66 1.84
C GLY A 186 8.12 3.74 1.47
N ASN A 187 7.76 4.29 0.31
CA ASN A 187 6.35 4.56 -0.05
C ASN A 187 5.79 3.66 -1.17
N VAL A 188 6.51 2.61 -1.54
CA VAL A 188 6.07 1.63 -2.55
C VAL A 188 5.33 0.46 -1.87
N ASN A 189 4.25 0.00 -2.50
CA ASN A 189 3.49 -1.18 -2.07
C ASN A 189 3.88 -2.40 -2.89
N LEU A 190 4.44 -3.41 -2.23
CA LEU A 190 4.93 -4.63 -2.88
C LEU A 190 3.88 -5.76 -2.96
N ARG A 191 2.77 -5.63 -2.23
CA ARG A 191 1.73 -6.66 -2.09
C ARG A 191 0.34 -6.19 -2.53
N SER A 192 0.30 -5.13 -3.33
CA SER A 192 -0.92 -4.54 -3.89
C SER A 192 -0.81 -4.48 -5.40
N THR A 193 -1.95 -4.46 -6.11
CA THR A 193 -1.91 -4.51 -7.57
C THR A 193 -1.75 -3.11 -8.18
N TYR A 194 -1.09 -3.06 -9.33
CA TYR A 194 -1.20 -1.95 -10.26
C TYR A 194 -2.41 -2.17 -11.16
N PRO A 195 -3.29 -1.16 -11.33
CA PRO A 195 -4.41 -1.26 -12.25
C PRO A 195 -3.94 -1.07 -13.69
N ASP A 196 -4.70 -1.63 -14.62
CA ASP A 196 -4.64 -1.30 -16.06
C ASP A 196 -3.28 -1.53 -16.74
N ILE A 197 -2.51 -2.52 -16.26
CA ILE A 197 -1.30 -2.98 -16.94
C ILE A 197 -1.73 -3.90 -18.09
N ARG A 198 -1.72 -3.37 -19.32
CA ARG A 198 -2.23 -4.06 -20.51
C ARG A 198 -3.70 -4.51 -20.34
N GLY A 199 -4.53 -3.64 -19.75
CA GLY A 199 -5.95 -3.93 -19.47
C GLY A 199 -6.20 -4.83 -18.26
N GLU A 200 -5.17 -5.08 -17.44
CA GLU A 200 -5.24 -6.06 -16.37
C GLU A 200 -4.66 -5.51 -15.05
N ALA A 201 -5.25 -5.91 -13.92
CA ALA A 201 -4.66 -5.65 -12.62
C ALA A 201 -3.56 -6.69 -12.32
N MET A 202 -2.35 -6.21 -12.05
CA MET A 202 -1.17 -7.06 -11.88
C MET A 202 -0.43 -6.75 -10.57
N PHE A 203 0.00 -7.80 -9.86
CA PHE A 203 0.95 -7.64 -8.76
C PHE A 203 2.37 -7.31 -9.26
N PRO A 204 3.24 -6.72 -8.41
CA PRO A 204 4.64 -6.44 -8.74
C PRO A 204 5.40 -7.64 -9.34
N VAL A 205 5.15 -8.86 -8.83
CA VAL A 205 5.78 -10.08 -9.35
C VAL A 205 5.45 -10.34 -10.83
N HIS A 206 4.22 -10.07 -11.28
CA HIS A 206 3.85 -10.20 -12.69
C HIS A 206 4.53 -9.12 -13.54
N CYS A 207 4.63 -7.89 -13.02
CA CYS A 207 5.29 -6.80 -13.72
C CYS A 207 6.79 -7.09 -13.91
N ALA A 208 7.45 -7.64 -12.90
CA ALA A 208 8.86 -8.05 -12.97
C ALA A 208 9.10 -9.16 -14.00
N VAL A 209 8.16 -10.12 -14.10
CA VAL A 209 8.20 -11.20 -15.10
C VAL A 209 8.09 -10.63 -16.51
N ILE A 210 7.16 -9.69 -16.74
CA ILE A 210 7.04 -8.98 -18.02
C ILE A 210 8.33 -8.25 -18.38
N GLY A 211 9.00 -7.65 -17.38
CA GLY A 211 10.28 -6.96 -17.58
C GLY A 211 11.47 -7.89 -17.85
N GLY A 212 11.31 -9.21 -17.75
CA GLY A 212 12.34 -10.19 -18.11
C GLY A 212 13.58 -10.20 -17.21
N ASN A 213 13.55 -9.54 -16.04
CA ASN A 213 14.69 -9.49 -15.13
C ASN A 213 14.47 -10.42 -13.92
N LEU A 214 15.15 -11.57 -13.94
CA LEU A 214 15.05 -12.57 -12.87
C LEU A 214 15.53 -12.05 -11.51
N ASP A 215 16.53 -11.18 -11.48
CA ASP A 215 17.07 -10.63 -10.24
C ASP A 215 16.07 -9.72 -9.54
N ILE A 216 15.25 -8.98 -10.29
CA ILE A 216 14.12 -8.24 -9.72
C ILE A 216 13.12 -9.20 -9.08
N LEU A 217 12.78 -10.29 -9.78
CA LEU A 217 11.81 -11.26 -9.25
C LEU A 217 12.34 -11.93 -7.96
N ARG A 218 13.60 -12.35 -7.95
CA ARG A 218 14.28 -12.89 -6.75
C ARG A 218 14.32 -11.86 -5.62
N TRP A 219 14.64 -10.60 -5.93
CA TRP A 219 14.64 -9.53 -4.94
C TRP A 219 13.23 -9.31 -4.35
N LEU A 220 12.17 -9.31 -5.16
CA LEU A 220 10.80 -9.19 -4.67
C LEU A 220 10.41 -10.37 -3.77
N VAL A 221 10.70 -11.60 -4.19
CA VAL A 221 10.23 -12.83 -3.53
C VAL A 221 11.12 -13.18 -2.34
N ASP A 222 12.41 -13.37 -2.58
CA ASP A 222 13.34 -13.89 -1.59
C ASP A 222 13.70 -12.84 -0.54
N THR A 223 13.86 -11.56 -0.95
CA THR A 223 14.26 -10.49 -0.02
C THR A 223 13.06 -9.83 0.65
N HIS A 224 11.98 -9.58 -0.10
CA HIS A 224 10.82 -8.83 0.37
C HIS A 224 9.59 -9.69 0.68
N GLY A 225 9.64 -11.00 0.40
CA GLY A 225 8.54 -11.92 0.66
C GLY A 225 7.31 -11.59 -0.17
N CYS A 226 7.45 -11.11 -1.40
CA CYS A 226 6.29 -10.88 -2.25
C CYS A 226 5.61 -12.23 -2.57
N PRO A 227 4.29 -12.36 -2.35
CA PRO A 227 3.63 -13.64 -2.53
C PRO A 227 3.57 -14.01 -4.03
N ILE A 228 3.93 -15.25 -4.33
CA ILE A 228 3.56 -15.94 -5.59
C ILE A 228 2.37 -16.88 -5.34
N ARG A 229 2.12 -17.23 -4.08
CA ARG A 229 0.99 -18.04 -3.60
C ARG A 229 0.29 -17.30 -2.45
N VAL A 230 -1.01 -17.50 -2.33
CA VAL A 230 -1.82 -17.00 -1.22
C VAL A 230 -2.59 -18.19 -0.64
N GLU A 231 -2.61 -18.27 0.68
CA GLU A 231 -3.44 -19.25 1.39
C GLU A 231 -4.92 -18.86 1.26
N ARG A 232 -5.79 -19.84 1.03
CA ARG A 232 -7.24 -19.61 1.06
C ARG A 232 -7.69 -19.41 2.50
N THR A 233 -7.80 -18.17 2.95
CA THR A 233 -8.55 -17.86 4.17
C THR A 233 -10.03 -17.76 3.79
N SER A 234 -10.77 -18.86 3.81
CA SER A 234 -12.22 -18.74 3.80
C SER A 234 -12.66 -18.30 5.20
N ALA A 235 -13.40 -17.19 5.30
CA ALA A 235 -13.90 -16.67 6.58
C ALA A 235 -14.78 -17.68 7.36
N VAL A 236 -15.18 -18.78 6.71
CA VAL A 236 -16.06 -19.84 7.23
C VAL A 236 -15.28 -21.05 7.76
N GLN A 237 -13.97 -21.19 7.49
CA GLN A 237 -13.17 -22.35 7.93
C GLN A 237 -12.49 -22.21 9.29
N GLN A 238 -12.82 -21.19 10.09
CA GLN A 238 -12.26 -21.05 11.44
C GLN A 238 -12.82 -22.04 12.47
N LEU A 239 -13.74 -22.96 12.09
CA LEU A 239 -14.38 -23.90 13.02
C LEU A 239 -14.08 -25.39 12.81
N ASN A 240 -13.34 -25.80 11.77
CA ASN A 240 -12.97 -27.22 11.59
C ASN A 240 -11.49 -27.40 11.24
N GLN A 241 -10.72 -27.93 12.19
CA GLN A 241 -9.26 -28.07 12.19
C GLN A 241 -8.66 -29.13 11.22
N GLN A 242 -9.31 -29.46 10.10
CA GLN A 242 -8.76 -30.45 9.16
C GLN A 242 -9.06 -30.16 7.67
N SER A 243 -8.85 -28.92 7.22
CA SER A 243 -8.82 -28.65 5.77
C SER A 243 -7.38 -28.50 5.29
N GLN A 244 -6.97 -29.38 4.38
CA GLN A 244 -5.68 -29.31 3.69
C GLN A 244 -5.46 -27.89 3.16
N GLN A 245 -4.31 -27.29 3.47
CA GLN A 245 -3.95 -25.94 3.04
C GLN A 245 -3.89 -25.90 1.50
N GLN A 246 -4.96 -25.40 0.88
CA GLN A 246 -4.99 -25.22 -0.57
C GLN A 246 -4.39 -23.85 -0.91
N TYR A 247 -3.11 -23.83 -1.23
CA TYR A 247 -2.46 -22.64 -1.78
C TYR A 247 -3.00 -22.37 -3.18
N LYS A 248 -3.40 -21.13 -3.45
CA LYS A 248 -3.71 -20.65 -4.81
C LYS A 248 -2.59 -19.71 -5.25
N PHE A 249 -2.13 -19.86 -6.48
CA PHE A 249 -1.21 -18.88 -7.06
C PHE A 249 -1.86 -17.49 -7.07
N VAL A 250 -1.05 -16.47 -6.84
CA VAL A 250 -1.48 -15.09 -7.08
C VAL A 250 -1.80 -14.99 -8.57
N MET A 251 -3.03 -14.56 -8.85
CA MET A 251 -3.49 -14.36 -10.22
C MET A 251 -3.63 -12.87 -10.51
N THR A 252 -3.45 -12.52 -11.77
CA THR A 252 -3.86 -11.25 -12.35
C THR A 252 -5.41 -11.16 -12.47
N SER A 253 -5.97 -10.01 -12.86
CA SER A 253 -7.43 -9.88 -12.99
C SER A 253 -8.06 -10.71 -14.10
N ASN A 254 -7.31 -11.17 -15.11
CA ASN A 254 -7.79 -12.07 -16.15
C ASN A 254 -7.46 -13.54 -15.81
N GLY A 255 -7.07 -13.84 -14.56
CA GLY A 255 -6.88 -15.20 -14.08
C GLY A 255 -5.55 -15.84 -14.46
N ARG A 256 -4.56 -15.07 -14.91
CA ARG A 256 -3.23 -15.58 -15.27
C ARG A 256 -2.32 -15.63 -14.05
N SER A 257 -1.61 -16.72 -13.88
CA SER A 257 -0.56 -16.86 -12.89
C SER A 257 0.73 -16.17 -13.34
N VAL A 258 1.71 -16.08 -12.43
CA VAL A 258 3.07 -15.67 -12.75
C VAL A 258 3.67 -16.51 -13.88
N LEU A 259 3.41 -17.82 -13.91
CA LEU A 259 3.92 -18.72 -14.95
C LEU A 259 3.24 -18.44 -16.30
N ASP A 260 1.93 -18.25 -16.32
CA ASP A 260 1.19 -17.93 -17.55
C ASP A 260 1.69 -16.62 -18.18
N VAL A 261 1.97 -15.62 -17.35
CA VAL A 261 2.55 -14.34 -17.81
C VAL A 261 3.97 -14.54 -18.36
N ALA A 262 4.78 -15.39 -17.73
CA ALA A 262 6.14 -15.70 -18.20
C ALA A 262 6.12 -16.43 -19.56
N LEU A 263 5.20 -17.39 -19.73
CA LEU A 263 5.07 -18.18 -20.96
C LEU A 263 4.48 -17.35 -22.12
N ALA A 264 3.62 -16.37 -21.83
CA ALA A 264 3.05 -15.47 -22.83
C ALA A 264 4.00 -14.35 -23.29
N GLY A 265 5.15 -14.17 -22.62
CA GLY A 265 6.18 -13.20 -22.98
C GLY A 265 7.18 -13.69 -24.04
N LYS A 266 6.87 -14.80 -24.71
CA LYS A 266 7.63 -15.38 -25.83
C LYS A 266 6.96 -15.07 -27.16
#